data_AF-M2XDU6-F1
#
_entry.id   AF-M2XDU6-F1
#
_cell.length_a   1.000
_cell.length_b   1.000
_cell.length_c   1.000
_cell.angle_alpha   90.00
_cell.angle_beta   90.00
_cell.angle_gamma   90.00
#
_symmetry.space_group_name_H-M   'P 1'
#
loop_
_entity.id
_entity.type
_entity.pdbx_description
1 polymer ?
#
loop_
_entity_poly.entity_id
_entity_poly.type
_entity_poly.pdbx_seq_one_letter_code
_entity_poly.pdbx_strand_id
1 'polypeptide(L)'
;MNVRLFWGNNSFLVVFLFFGFLYFSWAEDDPETLQLREQSLLQQLKDVDREAIEYRREIQLLKEEEKRMEAEYKKLKQARDWELKKMQEKEKQVEQLQQSTNQKQQVVDTLVERIEENKKEIEKLEKQLQELTDDKEYLEHRYYSPSLSEVLDELSTKWDPLSRNMYVKAKTKLLPVVLNYNERAKLYRQKWSRELTETYRWAPLLSSCFIYGCVTIIILLLILIIRRVGKRLSVSKLLFLSDVTFTVFWLIILFASTIFWTDGFQALAENNEVLFLLLQLSLFTFYSGIIALRVFLFAMSLSWQILLELLILLILCQHYYIHLWQPSMTDSPFTATWKSYLFYYLTFQLLMWYKAAKFGLVPSLSTLRIRGLAFVWRRGKNRLFMEPDLTKQPFTVKYA
;
A
#
# COMPACT_ATOMS: atom_id res chain seq x y z
N MET A 1 11.05 -70.11 -34.31
CA MET A 1 10.64 -71.04 -33.25
C MET A 1 9.12 -70.97 -33.10
N ASN A 2 8.29 -71.98 -32.85
CA ASN A 2 8.29 -73.45 -33.08
C ASN A 2 6.89 -73.96 -32.58
N VAL A 3 6.22 -75.01 -33.07
CA VAL A 3 6.35 -75.94 -34.22
C VAL A 3 4.94 -76.59 -34.41
N ARG A 4 4.43 -76.88 -35.64
CA ARG A 4 4.22 -78.24 -36.24
C ARG A 4 3.77 -79.34 -35.23
N LEU A 5 2.82 -80.27 -35.42
CA LEU A 5 2.17 -81.01 -36.54
C LEU A 5 0.81 -81.57 -36.01
N PHE A 6 -0.31 -81.75 -36.74
CA PHE A 6 -0.67 -82.66 -37.87
C PHE A 6 -1.32 -84.01 -37.42
N TRP A 7 -2.28 -84.52 -38.22
CA TRP A 7 -3.05 -85.79 -38.12
C TRP A 7 -4.23 -85.83 -37.11
N GLY A 8 -5.40 -86.40 -37.46
CA GLY A 8 -5.82 -86.90 -38.78
C GLY A 8 -7.21 -87.57 -38.84
N ASN A 9 -7.74 -87.63 -40.07
CA ASN A 9 -8.74 -88.56 -40.64
C ASN A 9 -10.08 -88.91 -39.95
N ASN A 10 -11.14 -88.50 -40.66
CA ASN A 10 -12.21 -89.35 -41.23
C ASN A 10 -13.10 -90.19 -40.32
N SER A 11 -14.40 -89.84 -40.36
CA SER A 11 -15.50 -90.80 -40.51
C SER A 11 -16.76 -90.08 -40.98
N PHE A 12 -17.27 -90.37 -42.19
CA PHE A 12 -18.72 -90.35 -42.48
C PHE A 12 -19.09 -90.89 -43.87
N LEU A 13 -20.20 -91.66 -43.92
CA LEU A 13 -21.10 -92.04 -45.03
C LEU A 13 -20.48 -92.71 -46.29
N VAL A 14 -20.78 -93.99 -46.64
CA VAL A 14 -22.07 -94.68 -46.97
C VAL A 14 -22.43 -94.60 -48.47
N VAL A 15 -23.00 -95.71 -48.99
CA VAL A 15 -23.74 -95.99 -50.28
C VAL A 15 -23.23 -97.35 -50.82
N PHE A 16 -24.00 -98.46 -50.68
CA PHE A 16 -24.95 -99.03 -51.69
C PHE A 16 -24.21 -99.57 -52.97
N LEU A 17 -24.42 -100.76 -53.59
CA LEU A 17 -25.43 -101.85 -53.53
C LEU A 17 -24.91 -103.14 -54.27
N PHE A 18 -25.58 -104.28 -54.03
CA PHE A 18 -26.02 -105.32 -55.01
C PHE A 18 -25.10 -106.35 -55.74
N PHE A 19 -25.65 -107.58 -55.80
CA PHE A 19 -25.41 -108.74 -56.71
C PHE A 19 -23.97 -109.28 -56.85
N GLY A 20 -23.72 -110.57 -57.15
CA GLY A 20 -24.59 -111.74 -57.41
C GLY A 20 -23.81 -112.82 -58.19
N PHE A 21 -24.37 -114.05 -58.31
CA PHE A 21 -23.83 -115.24 -59.03
C PHE A 21 -22.57 -115.90 -58.39
N LEU A 22 -22.49 -117.21 -58.13
CA LEU A 22 -22.78 -118.47 -58.87
C LEU A 22 -21.68 -118.92 -59.85
N TYR A 23 -20.88 -119.92 -59.42
CA TYR A 23 -20.31 -121.11 -60.12
C TYR A 23 -19.08 -121.58 -59.30
N PHE A 24 -18.90 -122.79 -58.75
CA PHE A 24 -19.35 -124.18 -59.03
C PHE A 24 -18.53 -124.92 -60.11
N SER A 25 -17.56 -125.75 -59.67
CA SER A 25 -17.11 -127.04 -60.26
C SER A 25 -15.91 -127.54 -59.44
N TRP A 26 -16.09 -128.48 -58.51
CA TRP A 26 -16.01 -129.93 -58.72
C TRP A 26 -14.61 -130.47 -59.05
N ALA A 27 -14.05 -131.19 -58.07
CA ALA A 27 -13.14 -132.31 -58.26
C ALA A 27 -13.83 -133.53 -57.63
N GLU A 28 -13.89 -134.60 -58.39
CA GLU A 28 -14.60 -135.85 -58.10
C GLU A 28 -13.60 -136.85 -57.51
N ASP A 29 -14.00 -137.63 -56.49
CA ASP A 29 -13.49 -138.99 -56.20
C ASP A 29 -14.15 -139.60 -54.94
N ASP A 30 -14.90 -140.69 -55.19
CA ASP A 30 -15.20 -141.89 -54.38
C ASP A 30 -15.82 -141.88 -52.96
N PRO A 31 -16.63 -142.92 -52.61
CA PRO A 31 -17.83 -142.72 -51.82
C PRO A 31 -17.94 -143.58 -50.52
N GLU A 32 -16.83 -143.91 -49.85
CA GLU A 32 -16.85 -144.77 -48.64
C GLU A 32 -16.40 -144.12 -47.31
N THR A 33 -16.05 -142.83 -47.27
CA THR A 33 -15.57 -142.16 -46.02
C THR A 33 -16.60 -141.26 -45.32
N LEU A 34 -17.84 -141.20 -45.83
CA LEU A 34 -18.89 -140.28 -45.36
C LEU A 34 -19.27 -140.45 -43.87
N GLN A 35 -19.24 -141.67 -43.32
CA GLN A 35 -19.66 -141.92 -41.93
C GLN A 35 -18.68 -141.39 -40.86
N LEU A 36 -17.41 -141.17 -41.20
CA LEU A 36 -16.41 -140.61 -40.27
C LEU A 36 -16.40 -139.07 -40.23
N ARG A 37 -17.07 -138.42 -41.19
CA ARG A 37 -17.18 -136.96 -41.29
C ARG A 37 -18.40 -136.41 -40.55
N GLU A 38 -19.46 -137.20 -40.43
CA GLU A 38 -20.69 -136.83 -39.72
C GLU A 38 -20.48 -136.69 -38.19
N GLN A 39 -19.69 -137.58 -37.59
CA GLN A 39 -19.39 -137.53 -36.15
C GLN A 39 -18.47 -136.37 -35.77
N SER A 40 -17.51 -135.98 -36.62
CA SER A 40 -16.62 -134.84 -36.34
C SER A 40 -17.32 -133.48 -36.50
N LEU A 41 -18.27 -133.36 -37.45
CA LEU A 41 -19.11 -132.17 -37.60
C LEU A 41 -20.08 -131.96 -36.43
N LEU A 42 -20.66 -133.03 -35.87
CA LEU A 42 -21.51 -132.96 -34.67
C LEU A 42 -20.75 -132.54 -33.39
N GLN A 43 -19.45 -132.82 -33.33
CA GLN A 43 -18.58 -132.33 -32.25
C GLN A 43 -18.33 -130.82 -32.42
N GLN A 44 -17.91 -130.39 -33.62
CA GLN A 44 -17.63 -128.98 -33.93
C GLN A 44 -18.87 -128.08 -33.76
N LEU A 45 -20.07 -128.56 -34.09
CA LEU A 45 -21.31 -127.81 -33.87
C LEU A 45 -21.57 -127.51 -32.38
N LYS A 46 -21.23 -128.43 -31.46
CA LYS A 46 -21.41 -128.22 -30.01
C LYS A 46 -20.41 -127.24 -29.42
N ASP A 47 -19.18 -127.21 -29.94
CA ASP A 47 -18.16 -126.27 -29.48
C ASP A 47 -18.44 -124.85 -30.01
N VAL A 48 -18.92 -124.71 -31.26
CA VAL A 48 -19.39 -123.42 -31.81
C VAL A 48 -20.63 -122.90 -31.07
N ASP A 49 -21.58 -123.76 -30.69
CA ASP A 49 -22.74 -123.33 -29.89
C ASP A 49 -22.33 -122.89 -28.47
N ARG A 50 -21.27 -123.48 -27.90
CA ARG A 50 -20.67 -123.03 -26.64
C ARG A 50 -20.02 -121.65 -26.77
N GLU A 51 -19.17 -121.45 -27.78
CA GLU A 51 -18.56 -120.14 -28.06
C GLU A 51 -19.64 -119.08 -28.32
N ALA A 52 -20.69 -119.41 -29.08
CA ALA A 52 -21.82 -118.50 -29.34
C ALA A 52 -22.61 -118.13 -28.07
N ILE A 53 -22.67 -119.01 -27.06
CA ILE A 53 -23.26 -118.72 -25.75
C ILE A 53 -22.33 -117.85 -24.90
N GLU A 54 -21.01 -118.08 -24.94
CA GLU A 54 -20.02 -117.27 -24.22
C GLU A 54 -19.93 -115.84 -24.78
N TYR A 55 -19.81 -115.67 -26.11
CA TYR A 55 -19.87 -114.35 -26.73
C TYR A 55 -21.19 -113.62 -26.47
N ARG A 56 -22.32 -114.32 -26.35
CA ARG A 56 -23.60 -113.68 -25.95
C ARG A 56 -23.58 -113.19 -24.50
N ARG A 57 -22.92 -113.90 -23.58
CA ARG A 57 -22.73 -113.42 -22.19
C ARG A 57 -21.77 -112.23 -22.16
N GLU A 58 -20.68 -112.28 -22.90
CA GLU A 58 -19.70 -111.20 -22.97
C GLU A 58 -20.31 -109.92 -23.58
N ILE A 59 -21.12 -110.04 -24.64
CA ILE A 59 -21.91 -108.93 -25.20
C ILE A 59 -22.95 -108.38 -24.20
N GLN A 60 -23.51 -109.22 -23.31
CA GLN A 60 -24.40 -108.75 -22.25
C GLN A 60 -23.63 -107.99 -21.16
N LEU A 61 -22.49 -108.52 -20.71
CA LEU A 61 -21.61 -107.86 -19.73
C LEU A 61 -21.11 -106.51 -20.24
N LEU A 62 -20.62 -106.45 -21.49
CA LEU A 62 -20.19 -105.20 -22.13
C LEU A 62 -21.34 -104.19 -22.27
N LYS A 63 -22.58 -104.63 -22.49
CA LYS A 63 -23.77 -103.73 -22.49
C LYS A 63 -24.19 -103.26 -21.10
N GLU A 64 -23.94 -104.03 -20.05
CA GLU A 64 -24.13 -103.58 -18.67
C GLU A 64 -23.02 -102.61 -18.24
N GLU A 65 -21.79 -102.84 -18.69
CA GLU A 65 -20.65 -101.97 -18.46
C GLU A 65 -20.77 -100.65 -19.25
N GLU A 66 -21.19 -100.68 -20.52
CA GLU A 66 -21.55 -99.50 -21.30
C GLU A 66 -22.64 -98.66 -20.59
N LYS A 67 -23.70 -99.31 -20.06
CA LYS A 67 -24.73 -98.63 -19.26
C LYS A 67 -24.21 -98.05 -17.95
N ARG A 68 -23.28 -98.72 -17.27
CA ARG A 68 -22.61 -98.18 -16.07
C ARG A 68 -21.79 -96.94 -16.43
N MET A 69 -20.96 -97.03 -17.46
CA MET A 69 -20.13 -95.93 -17.95
C MET A 69 -20.99 -94.74 -18.41
N GLU A 70 -22.12 -94.98 -19.09
CA GLU A 70 -23.04 -93.91 -19.50
C GLU A 70 -23.74 -93.26 -18.28
N ALA A 71 -24.07 -94.04 -17.25
CA ALA A 71 -24.64 -93.54 -16.00
C ALA A 71 -23.61 -92.73 -15.18
N GLU A 72 -22.36 -93.17 -15.11
CA GLU A 72 -21.27 -92.42 -14.48
C GLU A 72 -20.93 -91.15 -15.26
N TYR A 73 -20.89 -91.21 -16.59
CA TYR A 73 -20.74 -90.02 -17.45
C TYR A 73 -21.85 -89.00 -17.21
N LYS A 74 -23.11 -89.44 -17.12
CA LYS A 74 -24.25 -88.56 -16.79
C LYS A 74 -24.11 -87.94 -15.39
N LYS A 75 -23.68 -88.70 -14.38
CA LYS A 75 -23.42 -88.17 -13.02
C LYS A 75 -22.27 -87.15 -13.01
N LEU A 76 -21.14 -87.46 -13.65
CA LEU A 76 -19.98 -86.56 -13.73
C LEU A 76 -20.30 -85.27 -14.49
N LYS A 77 -21.09 -85.36 -15.56
CA LYS A 77 -21.59 -84.19 -16.29
C LYS A 77 -22.47 -83.32 -15.41
N GLN A 78 -23.44 -83.91 -14.70
CA GLN A 78 -24.30 -83.17 -13.76
C GLN A 78 -23.52 -82.52 -12.61
N ALA A 79 -22.50 -83.20 -12.07
CA ALA A 79 -21.62 -82.66 -11.03
C ALA A 79 -20.83 -81.45 -11.55
N ARG A 80 -20.19 -81.55 -12.73
CA ARG A 80 -19.50 -80.43 -13.39
C ARG A 80 -20.44 -79.26 -13.63
N ASP A 81 -21.63 -79.51 -14.18
CA ASP A 81 -22.61 -78.46 -14.49
C ASP A 81 -23.12 -77.75 -13.22
N TRP A 82 -23.19 -78.46 -12.09
CA TRP A 82 -23.50 -77.89 -10.77
C TRP A 82 -22.35 -77.05 -10.20
N GLU A 83 -21.11 -77.56 -10.27
CA GLU A 83 -19.91 -76.81 -9.84
C GLU A 83 -19.73 -75.53 -10.65
N LEU A 84 -19.95 -75.58 -11.96
CA LEU A 84 -19.85 -74.43 -12.85
C LEU A 84 -20.87 -73.34 -12.47
N LYS A 85 -22.13 -73.72 -12.16
CA LYS A 85 -23.14 -72.79 -11.64
C LYS A 85 -22.75 -72.21 -10.28
N LYS A 86 -22.26 -73.03 -9.35
CA LYS A 86 -21.76 -72.60 -8.04
C LYS A 86 -20.59 -71.61 -8.15
N MET A 87 -19.70 -71.79 -9.12
CA MET A 87 -18.60 -70.86 -9.38
C MET A 87 -19.12 -69.54 -9.96
N GLN A 88 -20.04 -69.59 -10.94
CA GLN A 88 -20.69 -68.39 -11.49
C GLN A 88 -21.51 -67.60 -10.45
N GLU A 89 -22.17 -68.27 -9.51
CA GLU A 89 -22.85 -67.61 -8.39
C GLU A 89 -21.86 -66.90 -7.45
N LYS A 90 -20.74 -67.55 -7.11
CA LYS A 90 -19.67 -66.94 -6.31
C LYS A 90 -18.99 -65.77 -7.03
N GLU A 91 -18.73 -65.91 -8.32
CA GLU A 91 -18.13 -64.87 -9.16
C GLU A 91 -19.01 -63.60 -9.17
N LYS A 92 -20.33 -63.76 -9.39
CA LYS A 92 -21.30 -62.66 -9.25
C LYS A 92 -21.35 -62.05 -7.85
N GLN A 93 -21.23 -62.85 -6.79
CA GLN A 93 -21.16 -62.33 -5.42
C GLN A 93 -19.88 -61.53 -5.18
N VAL A 94 -18.74 -61.97 -5.71
CA VAL A 94 -17.47 -61.24 -5.65
C VAL A 94 -17.56 -59.92 -6.43
N GLU A 95 -18.11 -59.93 -7.64
CA GLU A 95 -18.35 -58.71 -8.43
C GLU A 95 -19.24 -57.70 -7.66
N GLN A 96 -20.34 -58.16 -7.06
CA GLN A 96 -21.23 -57.31 -6.25
C GLN A 96 -20.55 -56.72 -5.01
N LEU A 97 -19.75 -57.53 -4.29
CA LEU A 97 -18.98 -57.07 -3.14
C LEU A 97 -17.89 -56.08 -3.56
N GLN A 98 -17.23 -56.29 -4.70
CA GLN A 98 -16.21 -55.40 -5.22
C GLN A 98 -16.81 -54.07 -5.70
N GLN A 99 -17.97 -54.09 -6.36
CA GLN A 99 -18.75 -52.89 -6.69
C GLN A 99 -19.17 -52.11 -5.44
N SER A 100 -19.72 -52.79 -4.42
CA SER A 100 -20.10 -52.15 -3.16
C SER A 100 -18.90 -51.57 -2.39
N THR A 101 -17.74 -52.24 -2.45
CA THR A 101 -16.50 -51.76 -1.85
C THR A 101 -15.98 -50.51 -2.56
N ASN A 102 -15.99 -50.50 -3.90
CA ASN A 102 -15.61 -49.33 -4.69
C ASN A 102 -16.55 -48.13 -4.44
N GLN A 103 -17.86 -48.35 -4.32
CA GLN A 103 -18.82 -47.31 -3.96
C GLN A 103 -18.55 -46.74 -2.55
N LYS A 104 -18.26 -47.61 -1.57
CA LYS A 104 -17.90 -47.18 -0.21
C LYS A 104 -16.59 -46.41 -0.19
N GLN A 105 -15.60 -46.81 -0.98
CA GLN A 105 -14.33 -46.10 -1.10
C GLN A 105 -14.54 -44.68 -1.63
N GLN A 106 -15.31 -44.50 -2.71
CA GLN A 106 -15.68 -43.17 -3.23
C GLN A 106 -16.38 -42.28 -2.18
N VAL A 107 -17.27 -42.86 -1.37
CA VAL A 107 -17.90 -42.12 -0.26
C VAL A 107 -16.89 -41.73 0.82
N VAL A 108 -15.94 -42.60 1.17
CA VAL A 108 -14.85 -42.26 2.10
C VAL A 108 -13.96 -41.15 1.55
N ASP A 109 -13.54 -41.24 0.29
CA ASP A 109 -12.67 -40.26 -0.35
C ASP A 109 -13.31 -38.87 -0.36
N THR A 110 -14.59 -38.76 -0.77
CA THR A 110 -15.35 -37.50 -0.73
C THR A 110 -15.61 -36.95 0.69
N LEU A 111 -15.66 -37.81 1.71
CA LEU A 111 -15.74 -37.37 3.10
C LEU A 111 -14.38 -36.85 3.62
N VAL A 112 -13.27 -37.45 3.19
CA VAL A 112 -11.91 -36.97 3.50
C VAL A 112 -11.68 -35.59 2.90
N GLU A 113 -12.03 -35.38 1.62
CA GLU A 113 -11.97 -34.06 0.96
C GLU A 113 -12.75 -33.00 1.75
N ARG A 114 -14.00 -33.27 2.12
CA ARG A 114 -14.82 -32.36 2.94
C ARG A 114 -14.24 -32.09 4.33
N ILE A 115 -13.59 -33.08 4.95
CA ILE A 115 -12.91 -32.89 6.24
C ILE A 115 -11.69 -31.97 6.07
N GLU A 116 -10.95 -32.06 4.96
CA GLU A 116 -9.85 -31.13 4.67
C GLU A 116 -10.34 -29.71 4.33
N GLU A 117 -11.43 -29.57 3.58
CA GLU A 117 -12.07 -28.27 3.32
C GLU A 117 -12.53 -27.61 4.62
N ASN A 118 -13.27 -28.34 5.46
CA ASN A 118 -13.74 -27.85 6.75
C ASN A 118 -12.57 -27.48 7.69
N LYS A 119 -11.45 -28.23 7.68
CA LYS A 119 -10.25 -27.86 8.45
C LYS A 119 -9.64 -26.54 7.98
N LYS A 120 -9.52 -26.34 6.66
CA LYS A 120 -9.03 -25.07 6.08
C LYS A 120 -9.96 -23.90 6.41
N GLU A 121 -11.27 -24.14 6.48
CA GLU A 121 -12.24 -23.12 6.90
C GLU A 121 -12.13 -22.80 8.40
N ILE A 122 -11.96 -23.81 9.27
CA ILE A 122 -11.69 -23.62 10.71
C ILE A 122 -10.40 -22.82 10.93
N GLU A 123 -9.28 -23.20 10.31
CA GLU A 123 -8.01 -22.47 10.42
C GLU A 123 -8.13 -21.00 9.95
N LYS A 124 -8.98 -20.74 8.95
CA LYS A 124 -9.27 -19.39 8.47
C LYS A 124 -10.09 -18.60 9.48
N LEU A 125 -11.13 -19.21 10.06
CA LEU A 125 -11.97 -18.59 11.09
C LEU A 125 -11.19 -18.33 12.39
N GLU A 126 -10.29 -19.24 12.79
CA GLU A 126 -9.39 -19.05 13.94
C GLU A 126 -8.46 -17.86 13.73
N LYS A 127 -7.87 -17.70 12.53
CA LYS A 127 -7.08 -16.50 12.19
C LYS A 127 -7.89 -15.21 12.24
N GLN A 128 -9.10 -15.21 11.69
CA GLN A 128 -9.98 -14.04 11.75
C GLN A 128 -10.41 -13.70 13.18
N LEU A 129 -10.60 -14.70 14.04
CA LEU A 129 -10.91 -14.51 15.45
C LEU A 129 -9.70 -13.95 16.21
N GLN A 130 -8.48 -14.40 15.90
CA GLN A 130 -7.26 -13.83 16.46
C GLN A 130 -7.07 -12.38 16.02
N GLU A 131 -7.18 -12.08 14.72
CA GLU A 131 -7.11 -10.70 14.19
C GLU A 131 -8.13 -9.77 14.87
N LEU A 132 -9.38 -10.21 15.04
CA LEU A 132 -10.41 -9.45 15.76
C LEU A 132 -10.12 -9.29 17.27
N THR A 133 -9.42 -10.24 17.88
CA THR A 133 -9.03 -10.18 19.30
C THR A 133 -7.89 -9.19 19.50
N ASP A 134 -6.88 -9.22 18.62
CA ASP A 134 -5.75 -8.29 18.60
C ASP A 134 -6.24 -6.85 18.31
N ASP A 135 -7.14 -6.67 17.34
CA ASP A 135 -7.77 -5.38 17.04
C ASP A 135 -8.60 -4.87 18.24
N LYS A 136 -9.32 -5.77 18.92
CA LYS A 136 -10.08 -5.42 20.13
C LYS A 136 -9.15 -4.98 21.25
N GLU A 137 -8.08 -5.71 21.54
CA GLU A 137 -7.12 -5.35 22.59
C GLU A 137 -6.41 -4.02 22.27
N TYR A 138 -6.04 -3.79 21.00
CA TYR A 138 -5.53 -2.52 20.52
C TYR A 138 -6.52 -1.35 20.75
N LEU A 139 -7.81 -1.55 20.45
CA LEU A 139 -8.86 -0.56 20.66
C LEU A 139 -9.18 -0.33 22.14
N GLU A 140 -9.21 -1.37 22.98
CA GLU A 140 -9.38 -1.24 24.43
C GLU A 140 -8.19 -0.49 25.05
N HIS A 141 -6.95 -0.84 24.70
CA HIS A 141 -5.75 -0.11 25.14
C HIS A 141 -5.82 1.37 24.74
N ARG A 142 -6.25 1.66 23.50
CA ARG A 142 -6.44 3.02 23.00
C ARG A 142 -7.57 3.78 23.72
N TYR A 143 -8.63 3.10 24.11
CA TYR A 143 -9.74 3.69 24.87
C TYR A 143 -9.34 4.04 26.31
N TYR A 144 -8.58 3.17 26.99
CA TYR A 144 -8.12 3.42 28.36
C TYR A 144 -6.91 4.35 28.44
N SER A 145 -6.12 4.46 27.38
CA SER A 145 -4.96 5.37 27.28
C SER A 145 -5.02 6.21 25.97
N PRO A 146 -6.04 7.08 25.83
CA PRO A 146 -6.22 7.86 24.61
C PRO A 146 -4.99 8.74 24.37
N SER A 147 -4.49 8.72 23.14
CA SER A 147 -3.31 9.52 22.81
C SER A 147 -3.63 11.01 23.01
N LEU A 148 -2.65 11.82 23.43
CA LEU A 148 -2.86 13.25 23.60
C LEU A 148 -3.32 13.93 22.30
N SER A 149 -2.98 13.36 21.14
CA SER A 149 -3.56 13.72 19.84
C SER A 149 -5.06 13.46 19.73
N GLU A 150 -5.58 12.32 20.19
CA GLU A 150 -7.01 11.98 20.13
C GLU A 150 -7.84 12.83 21.09
N VAL A 151 -7.35 13.07 22.31
CA VAL A 151 -7.99 13.98 23.26
C VAL A 151 -8.04 15.41 22.68
N LEU A 152 -6.97 15.85 22.01
CA LEU A 152 -6.96 17.14 21.31
C LEU A 152 -7.85 17.16 20.06
N ASP A 153 -7.97 16.05 19.30
CA ASP A 153 -8.91 15.95 18.18
C ASP A 153 -10.35 16.13 18.66
N GLU A 154 -10.76 15.41 19.70
CA GLU A 154 -12.10 15.51 20.29
C GLU A 154 -12.36 16.93 20.82
N LEU A 155 -11.43 17.50 21.58
CA LEU A 155 -11.54 18.87 22.08
C LEU A 155 -11.58 19.90 20.94
N SER A 156 -10.85 19.68 19.83
CA SER A 156 -10.85 20.60 18.68
C SER A 156 -12.20 20.74 17.99
N THR A 157 -13.12 19.77 18.17
CA THR A 157 -14.50 19.87 17.66
C THR A 157 -15.29 20.99 18.35
N LYS A 158 -14.93 21.35 19.58
CA LYS A 158 -15.56 22.39 20.40
C LYS A 158 -14.88 23.76 20.24
N TRP A 159 -13.80 23.85 19.46
CA TRP A 159 -13.07 25.09 19.25
C TRP A 159 -13.68 25.93 18.12
N ASP A 160 -13.43 27.23 18.16
CA ASP A 160 -13.74 28.13 17.05
C ASP A 160 -13.11 27.62 15.73
N PRO A 161 -13.77 27.78 14.56
CA PRO A 161 -13.27 27.27 13.29
C PRO A 161 -11.82 27.68 12.98
N LEU A 162 -11.37 28.87 13.39
CA LEU A 162 -9.99 29.31 13.24
C LEU A 162 -9.02 28.41 14.03
N SER A 163 -9.26 28.26 15.34
CA SER A 163 -8.42 27.47 16.25
C SER A 163 -8.42 25.98 15.86
N ARG A 164 -9.56 25.46 15.40
CA ARG A 164 -9.68 24.11 14.85
C ARG A 164 -8.84 23.95 13.58
N ASN A 165 -8.94 24.88 12.63
CA ASN A 165 -8.16 24.84 11.38
C ASN A 165 -6.64 24.92 11.64
N MET A 166 -6.20 25.79 12.55
CA MET A 166 -4.81 25.84 12.99
C MET A 166 -4.30 24.50 13.52
N TYR A 167 -5.10 23.84 14.37
CA TYR A 167 -4.74 22.55 14.95
C TYR A 167 -4.70 21.44 13.91
N VAL A 168 -5.71 21.34 13.05
CA VAL A 168 -5.72 20.40 11.91
C VAL A 168 -4.51 20.64 11.01
N LYS A 169 -4.16 21.88 10.71
CA LYS A 169 -2.98 22.24 9.90
C LYS A 169 -1.67 21.90 10.61
N ALA A 170 -1.54 22.18 11.90
CA ALA A 170 -0.36 21.78 12.68
C ALA A 170 -0.20 20.25 12.74
N LYS A 171 -1.28 19.51 13.01
CA LYS A 171 -1.29 18.05 13.05
C LYS A 171 -0.96 17.42 11.69
N THR A 172 -1.54 17.92 10.60
CA THR A 172 -1.33 17.35 9.25
C THR A 172 -0.02 17.79 8.59
N LYS A 173 0.46 19.00 8.85
CA LYS A 173 1.65 19.57 8.17
C LYS A 173 2.92 19.51 9.01
N LEU A 174 2.86 19.79 10.32
CA LEU A 174 4.03 19.88 11.20
C LEU A 174 4.36 18.55 11.89
N LEU A 175 3.38 17.88 12.52
CA LEU A 175 3.61 16.64 13.27
C LEU A 175 4.34 15.54 12.46
N PRO A 176 3.94 15.19 11.22
CA PRO A 176 4.69 14.20 10.43
C PRO A 176 6.09 14.64 9.99
N VAL A 177 6.44 15.93 10.06
CA VAL A 177 7.83 16.38 9.82
C VAL A 177 8.72 16.04 11.01
N VAL A 178 8.20 16.24 12.23
CA VAL A 178 8.90 15.95 13.48
C VAL A 178 9.10 14.44 13.63
N LEU A 179 8.12 13.63 13.21
CA LEU A 179 8.17 12.17 13.30
C LEU A 179 9.00 11.53 12.16
N ASN A 180 8.77 11.90 10.89
CA ASN A 180 9.35 11.22 9.72
C ASN A 180 10.31 12.10 8.89
N TYR A 181 11.25 12.77 9.57
CA TYR A 181 12.21 13.69 8.94
C TYR A 181 12.99 13.07 7.76
N ASN A 182 13.48 11.83 7.92
CA ASN A 182 14.33 11.15 6.93
C ASN A 182 13.59 10.79 5.63
N GLU A 183 12.30 10.47 5.69
CA GLU A 183 11.50 10.15 4.51
C GLU A 183 11.15 11.40 3.71
N ARG A 184 10.74 12.48 4.40
CA ARG A 184 10.52 13.78 3.73
C ARG A 184 11.80 14.31 3.10
N ALA A 185 12.97 14.13 3.70
CA ALA A 185 14.23 14.56 3.09
C ALA A 185 14.51 13.86 1.74
N LYS A 186 14.02 12.62 1.53
CA LYS A 186 14.09 11.93 0.22
C LYS A 186 13.03 12.45 -0.76
N LEU A 187 11.78 12.61 -0.31
CA LEU A 187 10.69 13.13 -1.14
C LEU A 187 10.94 14.56 -1.61
N TYR A 188 11.50 15.43 -0.76
CA TYR A 188 11.90 16.78 -1.15
C TYR A 188 12.99 16.78 -2.24
N ARG A 189 13.98 15.88 -2.19
CA ARG A 189 14.99 15.77 -3.26
C ARG A 189 14.37 15.32 -4.60
N GLN A 190 13.41 14.41 -4.56
CA GLN A 190 12.71 13.93 -5.77
C GLN A 190 11.74 14.99 -6.34
N LYS A 191 11.10 15.79 -5.49
CA LYS A 191 10.30 16.94 -5.92
C LYS A 191 11.20 18.03 -6.52
N TRP A 192 12.31 18.34 -5.86
CA TRP A 192 13.30 19.33 -6.29
C TRP A 192 13.90 19.01 -7.68
N SER A 193 14.24 17.73 -7.95
CA SER A 193 14.74 17.34 -9.27
C SER A 193 13.70 17.39 -10.39
N ARG A 194 12.39 17.40 -10.08
CA ARG A 194 11.32 17.55 -11.07
C ARG A 194 10.97 19.02 -11.33
N GLU A 195 10.94 19.84 -10.28
CA GLU A 195 10.52 21.26 -10.38
C GLU A 195 11.60 22.19 -10.95
N LEU A 196 12.88 21.79 -10.91
CA LEU A 196 13.98 22.54 -11.58
C LEU A 196 13.84 22.62 -13.11
N THR A 197 12.99 21.80 -13.73
CA THR A 197 12.84 21.70 -15.18
C THR A 197 11.87 22.74 -15.78
N GLU A 198 11.08 23.45 -14.95
CA GLU A 198 10.11 24.45 -15.40
C GLU A 198 10.68 25.88 -15.32
N THR A 199 10.88 26.52 -16.48
CA THR A 199 11.71 27.71 -16.68
C THR A 199 11.28 28.98 -15.91
N TYR A 200 10.09 29.01 -15.30
CA TYR A 200 9.51 30.19 -14.66
C TYR A 200 9.43 30.14 -13.12
N ARG A 201 9.84 29.05 -12.46
CA ARG A 201 9.69 28.89 -10.98
C ARG A 201 10.86 29.42 -10.13
N TRP A 202 11.87 30.03 -10.73
CA TRP A 202 13.07 30.49 -10.02
C TRP A 202 12.86 31.67 -9.06
N ALA A 203 11.94 32.60 -9.39
CA ALA A 203 11.75 33.82 -8.59
C ALA A 203 11.20 33.55 -7.17
N PRO A 204 10.13 32.73 -6.97
CA PRO A 204 9.70 32.35 -5.62
C PRO A 204 10.79 31.63 -4.81
N LEU A 205 11.56 30.75 -5.45
CA LEU A 205 12.63 29.99 -4.80
C LEU A 205 13.77 30.89 -4.34
N LEU A 206 14.24 31.80 -5.20
CA LEU A 206 15.27 32.78 -4.84
C LEU A 206 14.79 33.72 -3.74
N SER A 207 13.53 34.19 -3.80
CA SER A 207 12.90 34.99 -2.75
C SER A 207 12.87 34.26 -1.41
N SER A 208 12.45 32.99 -1.41
CA SER A 208 12.38 32.16 -0.20
C SER A 208 13.76 31.89 0.40
N CYS A 209 14.75 31.49 -0.42
CA CYS A 209 16.13 31.28 0.01
C CYS A 209 16.75 32.56 0.58
N PHE A 210 16.52 33.71 -0.06
CA PHE A 210 16.97 35.02 0.40
C PHE A 210 16.35 35.37 1.76
N ILE A 211 15.02 35.27 1.90
CA ILE A 211 14.34 35.61 3.16
C ILE A 211 14.75 34.65 4.29
N TYR A 212 14.74 33.33 4.09
CA TYR A 212 15.18 32.37 5.13
C TYR A 212 16.66 32.56 5.51
N GLY A 213 17.53 32.86 4.54
CA GLY A 213 18.93 33.19 4.79
C GLY A 213 19.09 34.44 5.66
N CYS A 214 18.43 35.54 5.28
CA CYS A 214 18.47 36.78 6.05
C CYS A 214 17.84 36.66 7.45
N VAL A 215 16.72 35.93 7.58
CA VAL A 215 16.10 35.64 8.89
C VAL A 215 17.05 34.84 9.79
N THR A 216 17.74 33.83 9.23
CA THR A 216 18.74 33.04 9.97
C THR A 216 19.90 33.93 10.44
N ILE A 217 20.40 34.82 9.58
CA ILE A 217 21.44 35.80 9.94
C ILE A 217 20.96 36.74 11.06
N ILE A 218 19.73 37.24 11.00
CA ILE A 218 19.13 38.08 12.07
C ILE A 218 19.10 37.33 13.40
N ILE A 219 18.65 36.07 13.40
CA ILE A 219 18.58 35.23 14.62
C ILE A 219 19.98 35.00 15.20
N LEU A 220 20.98 34.69 14.36
CA LEU A 220 22.36 34.53 14.80
C LEU A 220 22.93 35.82 15.38
N LEU A 221 22.71 36.97 14.73
CA LEU A 221 23.12 38.29 15.24
C LEU A 221 22.44 38.62 16.57
N LEU A 222 21.14 38.32 16.73
CA LEU A 222 20.42 38.48 17.99
C LEU A 222 21.03 37.63 19.11
N ILE A 223 21.31 36.36 18.85
CA ILE A 223 21.95 35.45 19.82
C ILE A 223 23.34 35.99 20.22
N LEU A 224 24.14 36.47 19.26
CA LEU A 224 25.45 37.07 19.53
C LEU A 224 25.34 38.35 20.35
N ILE A 225 24.40 39.25 20.03
CA ILE A 225 24.14 40.49 20.78
C ILE A 225 23.70 40.17 22.21
N ILE A 226 22.75 39.25 22.40
CA ILE A 226 22.25 38.86 23.72
C ILE A 226 23.36 38.24 24.56
N ARG A 227 24.17 37.32 23.98
CA ARG A 227 25.35 36.74 24.66
C ARG A 227 26.41 37.80 25.00
N ARG A 228 26.64 38.79 24.12
CA ARG A 228 27.65 39.83 24.32
C ARG A 228 27.24 40.90 25.35
N VAL A 229 25.95 41.24 25.42
CA VAL A 229 25.41 42.23 26.38
C VAL A 229 25.10 41.60 27.74
N GLY A 230 24.74 40.31 27.76
CA GLY A 230 24.53 39.53 28.98
C GLY A 230 23.51 40.14 29.93
N LYS A 231 23.81 40.16 31.24
CA LYS A 231 22.93 40.68 32.31
C LYS A 231 22.64 42.20 32.22
N ARG A 232 23.17 42.94 31.25
CA ARG A 232 22.99 44.40 31.09
C ARG A 232 21.79 44.80 30.20
N LEU A 233 20.93 43.85 29.84
CA LEU A 233 19.71 44.06 29.08
C LEU A 233 18.58 44.61 29.97
N SER A 234 18.38 45.93 29.91
CA SER A 234 17.15 46.58 30.40
C SER A 234 15.98 46.32 29.43
N VAL A 235 14.75 46.25 29.95
CA VAL A 235 13.51 46.16 29.15
C VAL A 235 13.49 47.21 28.03
N SER A 236 13.92 48.44 28.30
CA SER A 236 13.95 49.51 27.29
C SER A 236 14.95 49.24 26.15
N LYS A 237 16.08 48.56 26.44
CA LYS A 237 17.07 48.16 25.42
C LYS A 237 16.57 46.96 24.61
N LEU A 238 15.90 46.00 25.26
CA LEU A 238 15.33 44.84 24.60
C LEU A 238 14.16 45.24 23.68
N LEU A 239 13.32 46.18 24.11
CA LEU A 239 12.27 46.82 23.30
C LEU A 239 12.81 47.71 22.18
N PHE A 240 14.07 48.13 22.21
CA PHE A 240 14.71 48.82 21.09
C PHE A 240 15.31 47.82 20.11
N LEU A 241 15.99 46.79 20.63
CA LEU A 241 16.51 45.68 19.83
C LEU A 241 15.40 45.00 19.02
N SER A 242 14.21 44.79 19.61
CA SER A 242 13.05 44.25 18.90
C SER A 242 12.56 45.15 17.76
N ASP A 243 12.51 46.46 17.97
CA ASP A 243 12.08 47.41 16.94
C ASP A 243 13.10 47.48 15.80
N VAL A 244 14.40 47.41 16.09
CA VAL A 244 15.48 47.26 15.08
C VAL A 244 15.29 45.96 14.30
N THR A 245 15.12 44.83 14.98
CA THR A 245 14.89 43.52 14.35
C THR A 245 13.69 43.53 13.42
N PHE A 246 12.56 44.07 13.85
CA PHE A 246 11.36 44.15 13.01
C PHE A 246 11.52 45.13 11.85
N THR A 247 12.21 46.26 12.04
CA THR A 247 12.56 47.18 10.97
C THR A 247 13.35 46.47 9.87
N VAL A 248 14.41 45.73 10.24
CA VAL A 248 15.24 44.99 9.28
C VAL A 248 14.47 43.83 8.64
N PHE A 249 13.68 43.08 9.41
CA PHE A 249 12.82 42.01 8.89
C PHE A 249 11.83 42.52 7.84
N TRP A 250 11.07 43.58 8.15
CA TRP A 250 10.11 44.17 7.22
C TRP A 250 10.79 44.81 6.01
N LEU A 251 12.01 45.36 6.16
CA LEU A 251 12.82 45.81 5.03
C LEU A 251 13.22 44.66 4.10
N ILE A 252 13.60 43.49 4.63
CA ILE A 252 13.92 42.29 3.83
C ILE A 252 12.69 41.79 3.07
N ILE A 253 11.53 41.68 3.73
CA ILE A 253 10.27 41.25 3.09
C ILE A 253 9.86 42.24 2.01
N LEU A 254 9.96 43.54 2.26
CA LEU A 254 9.68 44.59 1.28
C LEU A 254 10.64 44.51 0.09
N PHE A 255 11.95 44.41 0.34
CA PHE A 255 13.00 44.32 -0.68
C PHE A 255 12.82 43.09 -1.57
N ALA A 256 12.60 41.91 -0.97
CA ALA A 256 12.29 40.68 -1.68
C ALA A 256 11.02 40.85 -2.54
N SER A 257 9.95 41.41 -1.98
CA SER A 257 8.70 41.63 -2.71
C SER A 257 8.85 42.61 -3.88
N THR A 258 9.73 43.61 -3.74
CA THR A 258 10.00 44.60 -4.80
C THR A 258 10.95 44.11 -5.89
N ILE A 259 11.87 43.18 -5.59
CA ILE A 259 12.89 42.70 -6.55
C ILE A 259 12.45 41.43 -7.27
N PHE A 260 11.71 40.54 -6.61
CA PHE A 260 11.22 39.31 -7.21
C PHE A 260 9.80 39.44 -7.76
N TRP A 261 9.20 40.64 -7.70
CA TRP A 261 7.82 40.96 -8.15
C TRP A 261 6.75 39.95 -7.66
N THR A 262 7.01 39.32 -6.53
CA THR A 262 6.22 38.24 -5.92
C THR A 262 5.99 38.58 -4.46
N ASP A 263 4.82 38.28 -3.91
CA ASP A 263 4.62 38.45 -2.47
C ASP A 263 5.58 37.52 -1.72
N GLY A 264 6.48 38.10 -0.92
CA GLY A 264 7.47 37.34 -0.14
C GLY A 264 6.84 36.27 0.76
N PHE A 265 5.65 36.51 1.35
CA PHE A 265 4.99 35.49 2.17
C PHE A 265 4.30 34.41 1.34
N GLN A 266 3.72 34.76 0.20
CA GLN A 266 3.18 33.76 -0.74
C GLN A 266 4.30 32.85 -1.26
N ALA A 267 5.42 33.43 -1.70
CA ALA A 267 6.59 32.67 -2.16
C ALA A 267 7.11 31.69 -1.08
N LEU A 268 7.18 32.14 0.18
CA LEU A 268 7.58 31.27 1.30
C LEU A 268 6.60 30.10 1.52
N ALA A 269 5.29 30.37 1.46
CA ALA A 269 4.23 29.39 1.65
C ALA A 269 4.21 28.33 0.54
N GLU A 270 4.35 28.75 -0.73
CA GLU A 270 4.35 27.88 -1.91
C GLU A 270 5.58 26.94 -1.94
N ASN A 271 6.76 27.46 -1.59
CA ASN A 271 8.00 26.66 -1.63
C ASN A 271 8.16 25.72 -0.43
N ASN A 272 7.87 26.20 0.79
CA ASN A 272 7.99 25.38 2.00
C ASN A 272 7.00 25.83 3.09
N GLU A 273 5.76 25.38 2.93
CA GLU A 273 4.65 25.58 3.86
C GLU A 273 5.03 25.28 5.33
N VAL A 274 5.87 24.28 5.59
CA VAL A 274 6.29 23.89 6.95
C VAL A 274 7.19 24.96 7.57
N LEU A 275 8.26 25.37 6.87
CA LEU A 275 9.14 26.42 7.36
C LEU A 275 8.41 27.76 7.46
N PHE A 276 7.45 28.01 6.56
CA PHE A 276 6.59 29.18 6.59
C PHE A 276 5.68 29.19 7.83
N LEU A 277 5.01 28.07 8.14
CA LEU A 277 4.21 27.94 9.38
C LEU A 277 5.06 28.13 10.63
N LEU A 278 6.26 27.54 10.69
CA LEU A 278 7.19 27.73 11.80
C LEU A 278 7.63 29.20 11.93
N LEU A 279 7.85 29.90 10.80
CA LEU A 279 8.13 31.33 10.78
C LEU A 279 6.95 32.16 11.29
N GLN A 280 5.71 31.90 10.85
CA GLN A 280 4.52 32.61 11.34
C GLN A 280 4.28 32.39 12.84
N LEU A 281 4.45 31.16 13.34
CA LEU A 281 4.36 30.86 14.77
C LEU A 281 5.46 31.57 15.58
N SER A 282 6.69 31.62 15.05
CA SER A 282 7.81 32.33 15.69
C SER A 282 7.58 33.84 15.72
N LEU A 283 7.11 34.43 14.62
CA LEU A 283 6.77 35.85 14.52
C LEU A 283 5.64 36.19 15.51
N PHE A 284 4.55 35.42 15.52
CA PHE A 284 3.44 35.60 16.46
C PHE A 284 3.92 35.57 17.92
N THR A 285 4.70 34.55 18.29
CA THR A 285 5.26 34.42 19.65
C THR A 285 6.14 35.61 20.02
N PHE A 286 6.99 36.08 19.10
CA PHE A 286 7.88 37.22 19.33
C PHE A 286 7.09 38.55 19.44
N TYR A 287 6.07 38.75 18.60
CA TYR A 287 5.12 39.87 18.70
C TYR A 287 4.40 39.89 20.06
N SER A 288 3.82 38.77 20.48
CA SER A 288 3.14 38.64 21.78
C SER A 288 4.06 38.98 22.93
N GLY A 289 5.33 38.53 22.89
CA GLY A 289 6.35 38.89 23.87
C GLY A 289 6.63 40.39 23.94
N ILE A 290 6.71 41.08 22.80
CA ILE A 290 6.94 42.55 22.74
C ILE A 290 5.73 43.33 23.23
N ILE A 291 4.51 42.89 22.90
CA ILE A 291 3.28 43.48 23.43
C ILE A 291 3.26 43.34 24.95
N ALA A 292 3.53 42.15 25.49
CA ALA A 292 3.61 41.92 26.94
C ALA A 292 4.67 42.80 27.62
N LEU A 293 5.87 42.94 27.02
CA LEU A 293 6.92 43.83 27.51
C LEU A 293 6.55 45.32 27.47
N ARG A 294 5.77 45.75 26.46
CA ARG A 294 5.26 47.13 26.36
C ARG A 294 4.12 47.40 27.34
N VAL A 295 3.23 46.43 27.57
CA VAL A 295 2.21 46.48 28.62
C VAL A 295 2.87 46.56 30.00
N PHE A 296 3.90 45.75 30.26
CA PHE A 296 4.69 45.83 31.50
C PHE A 296 5.38 47.19 31.66
N LEU A 297 6.02 47.71 30.61
CA LEU A 297 6.64 49.04 30.63
C LEU A 297 5.60 50.15 30.87
N PHE A 298 4.39 50.02 30.31
CA PHE A 298 3.29 50.95 30.53
C PHE A 298 2.82 50.91 31.98
N ALA A 299 2.54 49.73 32.54
CA ALA A 299 2.12 49.56 33.93
C ALA A 299 3.14 50.15 34.94
N MET A 300 4.44 50.03 34.65
CA MET A 300 5.52 50.56 35.49
C MET A 300 5.73 52.08 35.40
N SER A 301 5.19 52.76 34.39
CA SER A 301 5.55 54.17 34.11
C SER A 301 4.38 55.11 33.83
N LEU A 302 3.21 54.56 33.50
CA LEU A 302 1.96 55.27 33.14
C LEU A 302 2.14 56.42 32.14
N SER A 303 3.19 56.35 31.30
CA SER A 303 3.50 57.40 30.34
C SER A 303 2.60 57.32 29.11
N TRP A 304 1.97 58.46 28.76
CA TRP A 304 1.19 58.62 27.53
C TRP A 304 1.98 58.24 26.27
N GLN A 305 3.30 58.47 26.25
CA GLN A 305 4.18 58.10 25.14
C GLN A 305 4.19 56.58 24.92
N ILE A 306 4.29 55.81 26.01
CA ILE A 306 4.35 54.35 25.97
C ILE A 306 2.97 53.77 25.62
N LEU A 307 1.88 54.40 26.10
CA LEU A 307 0.52 54.05 25.68
C LEU A 307 0.32 54.23 24.17
N LEU A 308 0.80 55.35 23.61
CA LEU A 308 0.72 55.60 22.17
C LEU A 308 1.54 54.58 21.36
N GLU A 309 2.77 54.27 21.80
CA GLU A 309 3.58 53.20 21.18
C GLU A 309 2.88 51.83 21.24
N LEU A 310 2.21 51.51 22.35
CA LEU A 310 1.45 50.27 22.51
C LEU A 310 0.22 50.25 21.59
N LEU A 311 -0.55 51.33 21.52
CA LEU A 311 -1.73 51.43 20.65
C LEU A 311 -1.36 51.27 19.17
N ILE A 312 -0.29 51.94 18.72
CA ILE A 312 0.24 51.80 17.36
C ILE A 312 0.62 50.34 17.08
N LEU A 313 1.31 49.68 18.01
CA LEU A 313 1.69 48.27 17.84
C LEU A 313 0.48 47.33 17.84
N LEU A 314 -0.57 47.60 18.63
CA LEU A 314 -1.81 46.81 18.63
C LEU A 314 -2.56 46.94 17.31
N ILE A 315 -2.67 48.14 16.74
CA ILE A 315 -3.24 48.37 15.40
C ILE A 315 -2.43 47.60 14.34
N LEU A 316 -1.09 47.68 14.43
CA LEU A 316 -0.18 46.97 13.52
C LEU A 316 -0.33 45.45 13.62
N CYS A 317 -0.48 44.93 14.85
CA CYS A 317 -0.67 43.52 15.14
C CYS A 317 -2.02 43.02 14.64
N GLN A 318 -3.11 43.78 14.83
CA GLN A 318 -4.43 43.46 14.29
C GLN A 318 -4.43 43.43 12.77
N HIS A 319 -3.76 44.39 12.12
CA HIS A 319 -3.63 44.42 10.67
C HIS A 319 -2.80 43.23 10.14
N TYR A 320 -1.68 42.90 10.80
CA TYR A 320 -0.89 41.70 10.49
C TYR A 320 -1.70 40.41 10.70
N TYR A 321 -2.49 40.34 11.77
CA TYR A 321 -3.35 39.21 12.08
C TYR A 321 -4.37 38.96 10.96
N ILE A 322 -5.12 39.98 10.56
CA ILE A 322 -6.17 39.87 9.52
C ILE A 322 -5.57 39.58 8.13
N HIS A 323 -4.49 40.25 7.74
CA HIS A 323 -4.02 40.21 6.34
C HIS A 323 -2.95 39.15 6.04
N LEU A 324 -2.30 38.59 7.06
CA LEU A 324 -1.21 37.62 6.88
C LEU A 324 -1.43 36.36 7.71
N TRP A 325 -1.60 36.51 9.02
CA TRP A 325 -1.59 35.36 9.92
C TRP A 325 -2.86 34.51 9.79
N GLN A 326 -4.05 35.12 9.81
CA GLN A 326 -5.30 34.39 9.61
C GLN A 326 -5.34 33.68 8.25
N PRO A 327 -5.07 34.34 7.10
CA PRO A 327 -4.94 33.67 5.80
C PRO A 327 -3.94 32.50 5.80
N SER A 328 -2.78 32.67 6.46
CA SER A 328 -1.77 31.61 6.56
C SER A 328 -2.26 30.33 7.28
N MET A 329 -3.24 30.48 8.17
CA MET A 329 -3.81 29.39 8.98
C MET A 329 -5.11 28.82 8.39
N THR A 330 -5.81 29.57 7.52
CA THR A 330 -7.11 29.18 6.93
C THR A 330 -7.04 28.84 5.44
N ASP A 331 -5.84 28.71 4.87
CA ASP A 331 -5.59 28.48 3.43
C ASP A 331 -6.29 29.48 2.51
N SER A 332 -6.58 30.67 3.04
CA SER A 332 -7.15 31.78 2.29
C SER A 332 -6.03 32.54 1.57
N PRO A 333 -6.28 33.13 0.39
CA PRO A 333 -5.26 33.87 -0.34
C PRO A 333 -4.73 35.04 0.50
N PHE A 334 -3.42 35.27 0.44
CA PHE A 334 -2.80 36.43 1.08
C PHE A 334 -3.34 37.72 0.49
N THR A 335 -3.80 38.63 1.35
CA THR A 335 -4.32 39.95 0.94
C THR A 335 -3.34 41.08 1.23
N ALA A 336 -2.19 40.76 1.83
CA ALA A 336 -1.11 41.70 2.04
C ALA A 336 -0.51 42.12 0.70
N THR A 337 -0.22 43.41 0.57
CA THR A 337 0.48 43.95 -0.60
C THR A 337 1.80 44.58 -0.16
N TRP A 338 2.68 44.91 -1.10
CA TRP A 338 3.90 45.67 -0.81
C TRP A 338 3.64 46.96 -0.01
N LYS A 339 2.44 47.56 -0.15
CA LYS A 339 2.00 48.72 0.64
C LYS A 339 1.87 48.38 2.14
N SER A 340 1.37 47.20 2.46
CA SER A 340 1.30 46.68 3.83
C SER A 340 2.70 46.50 4.41
N TYR A 341 3.64 45.94 3.64
CA TYR A 341 5.04 45.77 4.06
C TYR A 341 5.76 47.11 4.25
N LEU A 342 5.51 48.08 3.37
CA LEU A 342 6.01 49.45 3.53
C LEU A 342 5.44 50.11 4.79
N PHE A 343 4.15 49.94 5.07
CA PHE A 343 3.52 50.48 6.28
C PHE A 343 4.10 49.86 7.57
N TYR A 344 4.33 48.54 7.60
CA TYR A 344 4.99 47.87 8.71
C TYR A 344 6.43 48.38 8.90
N TYR A 345 7.22 48.43 7.82
CA TYR A 345 8.59 48.95 7.83
C TYR A 345 8.65 50.39 8.37
N LEU A 346 7.83 51.31 7.83
CA LEU A 346 7.80 52.71 8.27
C LEU A 346 7.40 52.84 9.75
N THR A 347 6.45 52.03 10.22
CA THR A 347 6.00 52.06 11.62
C THR A 347 7.13 51.63 12.57
N PHE A 348 7.81 50.52 12.29
CA PHE A 348 8.94 50.09 13.11
C PHE A 348 10.15 51.01 12.99
N GLN A 349 10.45 51.55 11.81
CA GLN A 349 11.50 52.54 11.59
C GLN A 349 11.26 53.80 12.44
N LEU A 350 10.02 54.27 12.56
CA LEU A 350 9.65 55.42 13.40
C LEU A 350 9.81 55.12 14.90
N LEU A 351 9.35 53.94 15.37
CA LEU A 351 9.51 53.50 16.77
C LEU A 351 11.00 53.34 17.14
N MET A 352 11.78 52.71 16.25
CA MET A 352 13.23 52.58 16.37
C MET A 352 13.91 53.95 16.43
N TRP A 353 13.59 54.87 15.50
CA TRP A 353 14.16 56.22 15.47
C TRP A 353 13.85 57.01 16.73
N TYR A 354 12.61 56.96 17.21
CA TYR A 354 12.18 57.61 18.45
C TYR A 354 13.00 57.14 19.66
N LYS A 355 13.20 55.83 19.80
CA LYS A 355 14.02 55.25 20.86
C LYS A 355 15.52 55.55 20.70
N ALA A 356 16.05 55.52 19.47
CA ALA A 356 17.43 55.89 19.19
C ALA A 356 17.71 57.35 19.59
N ALA A 357 16.78 58.26 19.31
CA ALA A 357 16.85 59.65 19.76
C ALA A 357 16.77 59.77 21.30
N LYS A 358 15.92 58.99 21.96
CA LYS A 358 15.83 58.93 23.43
C LYS A 358 17.11 58.42 24.11
N PHE A 359 17.86 57.54 23.44
CA PHE A 359 19.19 57.10 23.90
C PHE A 359 20.35 58.02 23.48
N GLY A 360 20.09 59.13 22.78
CA GLY A 360 21.12 60.05 22.29
C GLY A 360 21.98 59.49 21.15
N LEU A 361 21.58 58.36 20.54
CA LEU A 361 22.28 57.75 19.39
C LEU A 361 22.07 58.53 18.08
N VAL A 362 20.98 59.31 18.01
CA VAL A 362 20.53 60.03 16.82
C VAL A 362 20.02 61.42 17.25
N PRO A 363 20.30 62.52 16.52
CA PRO A 363 19.74 63.82 16.82
C PRO A 363 18.20 63.78 16.78
N SER A 364 17.56 64.24 17.85
CA SER A 364 16.09 64.32 17.94
C SER A 364 15.50 65.21 16.85
N LEU A 365 14.24 64.97 16.47
CA LEU A 365 13.53 65.80 15.50
C LEU A 365 13.47 67.29 15.91
N SER A 366 13.47 67.60 17.21
CA SER A 366 13.59 68.99 17.69
C SER A 366 14.97 69.59 17.40
N THR A 367 16.07 68.87 17.60
CA THR A 367 17.42 69.36 17.25
C THR A 367 17.64 69.46 15.74
N LEU A 368 17.04 68.56 14.95
CA LEU A 368 16.98 68.68 13.49
C LEU A 368 16.16 69.90 13.03
N ARG A 369 15.00 70.17 13.64
CA ARG A 369 14.18 71.37 13.35
C ARG A 369 14.93 72.66 13.72
N ILE A 370 15.62 72.68 14.87
CA ILE A 370 16.46 73.82 15.28
C ILE A 370 17.63 74.01 14.31
N ARG A 371 18.32 72.94 13.88
CA ARG A 371 19.41 73.03 12.89
C ARG A 371 18.90 73.45 11.50
N GLY A 372 17.73 72.98 11.08
CA GLY A 372 17.08 73.37 9.83
C GLY A 372 16.67 74.85 9.84
N LEU A 373 16.02 75.32 10.91
CA LEU A 373 15.70 76.73 11.10
C LEU A 373 16.96 77.60 11.20
N ALA A 374 18.00 77.15 11.92
CA ALA A 374 19.28 77.85 11.99
C ALA A 374 20.00 77.90 10.63
N PHE A 375 19.89 76.86 9.81
CA PHE A 375 20.44 76.84 8.45
C PHE A 375 19.66 77.78 7.51
N VAL A 376 18.32 77.76 7.54
CA VAL A 376 17.47 78.70 6.79
C VAL A 376 17.73 80.14 7.23
N TRP A 377 17.83 80.39 8.54
CA TRP A 377 18.17 81.69 9.11
C TRP A 377 19.57 82.16 8.69
N ARG A 378 20.59 81.31 8.78
CA ARG A 378 21.97 81.63 8.34
C ARG A 378 22.03 81.88 6.83
N ARG A 379 21.26 81.14 6.02
CA ARG A 379 21.17 81.34 4.56
C ARG A 379 20.37 82.59 4.18
N GLY A 380 19.34 82.94 4.95
CA GLY A 380 18.59 84.19 4.84
C GLY A 380 19.45 85.41 5.21
N LYS A 381 20.18 85.33 6.33
CA LYS A 381 21.16 86.34 6.74
C LYS A 381 22.19 86.58 5.64
N ASN A 382 22.82 85.53 5.11
CA ASN A 382 23.81 85.68 4.03
C ASN A 382 23.24 86.22 2.71
N ARG A 383 21.92 86.20 2.48
CA ARG A 383 21.28 86.90 1.35
C ARG A 383 20.98 88.37 1.66
N LEU A 384 20.64 88.70 2.90
CA LEU A 384 20.40 90.08 3.35
C LEU A 384 21.69 90.90 3.52
N PHE A 385 22.84 90.24 3.64
CA PHE A 385 24.18 90.86 3.70
C PHE A 385 24.98 90.70 2.40
N MET A 386 24.35 90.31 1.29
CA MET A 386 24.93 90.59 -0.04
C MET A 386 24.55 92.02 -0.42
N GLU A 387 25.42 92.97 -0.05
CA GLU A 387 25.43 94.27 -0.71
C GLU A 387 25.56 94.05 -2.23
N PRO A 388 24.76 94.72 -3.07
CA PRO A 388 24.95 94.65 -4.50
C PRO A 388 26.32 95.25 -4.84
N ASP A 389 27.19 94.46 -5.46
CA ASP A 389 28.50 94.90 -5.94
C ASP A 389 28.31 95.90 -7.11
N LEU A 390 28.07 97.16 -6.75
CA LEU A 390 27.79 98.28 -7.64
C LEU A 390 28.99 98.67 -8.54
N THR A 391 30.12 97.96 -8.43
CA THR A 391 31.36 98.29 -9.15
C THR A 391 31.45 97.74 -10.57
N LYS A 392 30.45 96.97 -11.05
CA LYS A 392 30.52 96.25 -12.34
C LYS A 392 29.33 96.46 -13.28
N GLN A 393 29.11 97.69 -13.74
CA GLN A 393 28.47 97.96 -15.03
C GLN A 393 29.15 99.12 -15.77
N PRO A 394 29.95 98.85 -16.83
CA PRO A 394 30.38 99.90 -17.74
C PRO A 394 29.21 100.30 -18.65
N PHE A 395 28.70 101.52 -18.49
CA PHE A 395 27.73 102.12 -19.40
C PHE A 395 28.36 102.33 -20.79
N THR A 396 27.98 101.53 -21.77
CA THR A 396 28.24 101.80 -23.20
C THR A 396 27.07 102.58 -23.80
N VAL A 397 27.12 103.90 -23.70
CA VAL A 397 26.18 104.78 -24.40
C VAL A 397 26.52 104.79 -25.89
N LYS A 398 25.64 104.20 -26.71
CA LYS A 398 25.66 104.42 -28.17
C LYS A 398 24.88 105.70 -28.48
N TYR A 399 25.59 106.72 -28.95
CA TYR A 399 24.97 107.82 -29.69
C TYR A 399 24.81 107.44 -31.16
N ALA A 400 23.76 107.97 -31.78
CA ALA A 400 23.52 107.98 -33.22
C ALA A 400 23.78 109.41 -33.75
#